data_AF-A0A836UAM9-F1
#
_entry.id   AF-A0A836UAM9-F1
#
_cell.length_a   1.000
_cell.length_b   1.000
_cell.length_c   1.000
_cell.angle_alpha   90.00
_cell.angle_beta   90.00
_cell.angle_gamma   90.00
#
_symmetry.space_group_name_H-M   'P 1'
#
loop_
_entity.id
_entity.type
_entity.pdbx_description
1 polymer ?
#
loop_
_entity_poly.entity_id
_entity_poly.type
_entity_poly.pdbx_seq_one_letter_code
_entity_poly.pdbx_strand_id
1 'polypeptide(L)'
;MADRLTHLDESGRVRMVDVSEKQITERLAVVGGEIRMAPETIQLVINDQIAKGNVLETARLAGIMAAKRTAELIPATWPARLSSGPPELPGWGFSGSHGTTLN
;
A
#
# COMPACT_ATOMS: atom_id res chain seq x y z
N MET A 1 18.01 23.87 3.79
CA MET A 1 18.97 22.91 4.34
C MET A 1 18.69 21.57 3.70
N ALA A 2 19.65 20.97 2.99
CA ALA A 2 19.43 19.66 2.39
C ALA A 2 19.30 18.65 3.52
N ASP A 3 18.11 18.08 3.67
CA ASP A 3 17.81 17.10 4.71
C ASP A 3 18.68 15.85 4.47
N ARG A 4 19.48 15.45 5.47
CA ARG A 4 20.44 14.34 5.32
C ARG A 4 19.66 13.04 5.17
N LEU A 5 19.81 12.36 4.05
CA LEU A 5 19.17 11.05 3.81
C LEU A 5 19.65 10.05 4.87
N THR A 6 18.71 9.51 5.66
CA THR A 6 19.01 8.65 6.81
C THR A 6 19.39 7.22 6.43
N HIS A 7 18.90 6.74 5.28
CA HIS A 7 19.19 5.40 4.74
C HIS A 7 20.49 5.30 3.94
N LEU A 8 21.25 6.38 3.80
CA LEU A 8 22.56 6.39 3.16
C LEU A 8 23.67 6.61 4.18
N ASP A 9 24.82 5.98 3.97
CA ASP A 9 26.06 6.29 4.68
C ASP A 9 26.83 7.44 3.99
N GLU A 10 27.96 7.85 4.57
CA GLU A 10 28.78 8.97 4.07
C GLU A 10 29.46 8.67 2.73
N SER A 11 29.49 7.40 2.33
CA SER A 11 29.95 6.93 1.02
C SER A 11 28.80 6.69 0.02
N GLY A 12 27.55 6.97 0.41
CA GLY A 12 26.37 6.78 -0.43
C GLY A 12 25.85 5.34 -0.50
N ARG A 13 26.31 4.43 0.37
CA ARG A 13 25.82 3.05 0.44
C ARG A 13 24.56 2.97 1.30
N VAL A 14 23.66 2.06 0.93
CA VAL A 14 22.42 1.84 1.66
C VAL A 14 22.70 1.17 3.01
N ARG A 15 22.11 1.71 4.08
CA ARG A 15 22.15 1.12 5.42
C ARG A 15 20.78 1.15 6.09
N MET A 16 20.56 0.20 6.99
CA MET A 16 19.41 0.21 7.88
C MET A 16 19.67 1.21 9.03
N VAL A 17 18.65 2.00 9.37
CA VAL A 17 18.73 2.96 10.48
C VAL A 17 18.44 2.23 11.78
N ASP A 18 19.30 2.38 12.77
CA ASP A 18 19.03 1.89 14.13
C ASP A 18 17.94 2.76 14.78
N VAL A 19 16.90 2.09 15.28
CA VAL A 19 15.74 2.71 15.94
C VAL A 19 15.47 2.11 17.32
N SER A 20 16.42 1.34 17.86
CA SER A 20 16.26 0.58 19.12
C SER A 20 15.98 1.47 20.34
N GLU A 21 16.52 2.69 20.36
CA GLU A 21 16.33 3.66 21.45
C GLU A 21 15.02 4.46 21.33
N LYS A 22 14.28 4.31 20.23
CA LYS A 22 13.03 5.05 20.04
C LYS A 22 11.91 4.42 20.87
N GLN A 23 11.12 5.27 21.52
CA GLN A 23 9.93 4.82 22.25
C GLN A 23 8.91 4.17 21.32
N ILE A 24 8.28 3.10 21.80
CA ILE A 24 7.20 2.42 21.08
C ILE A 24 5.97 3.31 21.14
N THR A 25 5.44 3.65 19.97
CA THR A 25 4.21 4.44 19.81
C THR A 25 3.32 3.81 18.75
N GLU A 26 2.00 4.02 18.86
CA GLU A 26 1.07 3.66 17.80
C GLU A 26 1.26 4.59 16.60
N ARG A 27 1.26 4.01 15.39
CA ARG A 27 1.51 4.75 14.16
C ARG A 27 0.49 4.31 13.11
N LEU A 28 -0.03 5.30 12.38
CA LEU A 28 -0.96 5.10 11.27
C LEU A 28 -0.38 5.72 9.99
N ALA A 29 -0.41 4.96 8.91
CA ALA A 29 -0.12 5.43 7.57
C ALA A 29 -1.27 5.06 6.64
N VAL A 30 -1.78 6.05 5.90
CA VAL A 30 -2.87 5.87 4.92
C VAL A 30 -2.27 6.02 3.53
N VAL A 31 -2.53 5.05 2.65
CA VAL A 31 -2.03 5.03 1.27
C VAL A 31 -3.17 4.64 0.32
N GLY A 32 -3.10 5.14 -0.91
CA GLY A 32 -4.05 4.82 -1.98
C GLY A 32 -3.32 4.53 -3.29
N GLY A 33 -4.01 3.86 -4.21
CA GLY A 33 -3.52 3.59 -5.56
C GLY A 33 -4.68 3.41 -6.54
N GLU A 34 -4.41 3.62 -7.82
CA GLU A 34 -5.40 3.46 -8.90
C GLU A 34 -4.92 2.45 -9.93
N ILE A 35 -5.88 1.72 -10.51
CA ILE A 35 -5.62 0.82 -11.65
C ILE A 35 -6.49 1.30 -12.80
N ARG A 36 -5.85 1.71 -13.90
CA ARG A 36 -6.55 2.09 -15.13
C ARG A 36 -6.71 0.85 -16.01
N MET A 37 -7.92 0.65 -16.50
CA MET A 37 -8.27 -0.47 -17.38
C MET A 37 -9.36 -0.04 -18.37
N ALA A 38 -9.64 -0.90 -19.36
CA ALA A 38 -10.69 -0.64 -20.33
C ALA A 38 -12.08 -0.62 -19.64
N PRO A 39 -13.02 0.23 -20.10
CA PRO A 39 -14.37 0.32 -19.54
C PRO A 39 -15.12 -1.02 -19.53
N GLU A 40 -14.91 -1.86 -20.53
CA GLU A 40 -15.54 -3.17 -20.63
C GLU A 40 -15.02 -4.11 -19.53
N THR A 41 -13.74 -3.98 -19.17
CA THR A 41 -13.11 -4.81 -18.13
C THR A 41 -13.68 -4.46 -16.76
N ILE A 42 -13.81 -3.16 -16.42
CA ILE A 42 -14.33 -2.78 -15.11
C ILE A 42 -15.80 -3.17 -14.93
N GLN A 43 -16.59 -3.14 -16.02
CA GLN A 43 -17.97 -3.63 -15.99
C GLN A 43 -18.02 -5.14 -15.70
N LEU A 44 -17.13 -5.94 -16.29
CA LEU A 44 -17.04 -7.37 -15.97
C LEU A 44 -16.63 -7.62 -14.51
N VAL A 45 -15.71 -6.81 -13.97
CA VAL A 45 -15.30 -6.88 -12.55
C VAL A 45 -16.49 -6.59 -11.63
N ILE A 46 -17.20 -5.48 -11.85
CA ILE A 46 -18.29 -5.03 -10.98
C ILE A 46 -19.47 -6.01 -11.04
N ASN A 47 -19.75 -6.57 -12.22
CA ASN A 47 -20.84 -7.53 -12.40
C ASN A 47 -20.48 -8.97 -12.03
N ASP A 48 -19.29 -9.21 -11.46
CA ASP A 48 -18.76 -10.55 -11.10
C ASP A 48 -18.77 -11.55 -12.27
N GLN A 49 -18.55 -11.06 -13.50
CA GLN A 49 -18.59 -11.84 -14.75
C GLN A 49 -17.20 -12.27 -15.23
N ILE A 50 -16.19 -12.19 -14.35
CA ILE A 50 -14.82 -12.59 -14.68
C ILE A 50 -14.63 -14.10 -14.50
N ALA A 51 -14.12 -14.75 -15.55
CA ALA A 51 -13.84 -16.20 -15.56
C ALA A 51 -12.86 -16.68 -14.48
N LYS A 52 -12.08 -15.76 -13.88
CA LYS A 52 -11.11 -16.04 -12.79
C LYS A 52 -11.70 -15.92 -11.38
N GLY A 53 -13.00 -15.60 -11.23
CA GLY A 53 -13.67 -15.39 -9.95
C GLY A 53 -13.51 -13.97 -9.40
N ASN A 54 -13.76 -13.80 -8.09
CA ASN A 54 -13.78 -12.49 -7.43
C ASN A 54 -12.37 -11.88 -7.33
N VAL A 55 -12.06 -11.00 -8.29
CA VAL A 55 -10.76 -10.34 -8.39
C VAL A 55 -10.55 -9.27 -7.32
N LEU A 56 -11.62 -8.64 -6.81
CA LEU A 56 -11.52 -7.57 -5.81
C LEU A 56 -11.16 -8.14 -4.43
N GLU A 57 -11.78 -9.23 -4.02
CA GLU A 57 -11.40 -9.91 -2.77
C GLU A 57 -10.00 -10.50 -2.86
N THR A 58 -9.62 -11.03 -4.02
CA THR A 58 -8.25 -11.51 -4.27
C THR A 58 -7.24 -10.37 -4.14
N ALA A 59 -7.54 -9.20 -4.74
CA ALA A 59 -6.70 -8.01 -4.65
C ALA A 59 -6.59 -7.50 -3.20
N ARG A 60 -7.68 -7.52 -2.44
CA ARG A 60 -7.71 -7.15 -1.02
C ARG A 60 -6.81 -8.06 -0.19
N LEU A 61 -6.92 -9.39 -0.36
CA LEU A 61 -6.07 -10.34 0.34
C LEU A 61 -4.60 -10.16 -0.03
N ALA A 62 -4.30 -10.00 -1.32
CA ALA A 62 -2.95 -9.73 -1.80
C ALA A 62 -2.36 -8.46 -1.18
N GLY A 63 -3.15 -7.39 -1.03
CA GLY A 63 -2.74 -6.16 -0.36
C GLY A 63 -2.39 -6.36 1.11
N ILE A 64 -3.21 -7.12 1.86
CA ILE A 64 -2.93 -7.46 3.27
C ILE A 64 -1.64 -8.28 3.39
N MET A 65 -1.43 -9.25 2.49
CA MET A 65 -0.22 -10.05 2.44
C MET A 65 1.01 -9.21 2.11
N ALA A 66 0.92 -8.32 1.13
CA ALA A 66 2.00 -7.42 0.74
C ALA A 66 2.40 -6.49 1.88
N ALA A 67 1.42 -5.89 2.58
CA ALA A 67 1.68 -5.01 3.73
C ALA A 67 2.48 -5.73 4.82
N LYS A 68 2.10 -6.98 5.16
CA LYS A 68 2.81 -7.78 6.17
C LYS A 68 4.22 -8.22 5.74
N ARG A 69 4.45 -8.35 4.43
CA ARG A 69 5.75 -8.76 3.85
C ARG A 69 6.61 -7.60 3.37
N THR A 70 6.25 -6.35 3.70
CA THR A 70 6.99 -5.16 3.24
C THR A 70 8.49 -5.23 3.58
N ALA A 71 8.83 -5.72 4.77
CA ALA A 71 10.22 -5.86 5.22
C ALA A 71 11.04 -6.92 4.45
N GLU A 72 10.38 -7.88 3.80
CA GLU A 72 11.03 -8.85 2.91
C GLU A 72 11.27 -8.26 1.51
N LEU A 73 10.43 -7.31 1.09
CA LEU A 73 10.46 -6.73 -0.24
C LEU A 73 11.33 -5.46 -0.34
N ILE A 74 11.44 -4.68 0.75
CA ILE A 74 12.15 -3.39 0.75
C ILE A 74 13.41 -3.46 1.64
N PRO A 75 14.63 -3.46 1.07
CA PRO A 75 15.89 -3.80 1.75
C PRO A 75 16.26 -2.97 3.00
N ALA A 76 15.75 -1.75 3.16
CA ALA A 76 16.10 -0.84 4.25
C ALA A 76 14.93 -0.56 5.21
N THR A 77 13.88 -1.38 5.18
CA THR A 77 12.72 -1.25 6.08
C THR A 77 12.84 -2.17 7.29
N TRP A 78 12.40 -1.67 8.45
CA TRP A 78 12.38 -2.48 9.67
C TRP A 78 11.14 -3.38 9.71
N PRO A 79 11.26 -4.65 10.14
CA PRO A 79 10.10 -5.52 10.33
C PRO A 79 9.19 -4.97 11.44
N ALA A 80 7.99 -4.51 11.05
CA ALA A 80 6.98 -4.02 11.96
C ALA A 80 5.84 -5.04 12.12
N ARG A 81 5.39 -5.26 13.36
CA ARG A 81 4.15 -6.02 13.61
C ARG A 81 2.96 -5.12 13.28
N LEU A 82 2.23 -5.47 12.23
CA LEU A 82 0.98 -4.78 11.89
C LEU A 82 -0.15 -5.27 12.80
N SER A 83 -0.87 -4.34 13.44
CA SER A 83 -2.13 -4.63 14.10
C SER A 83 -3.22 -4.90 13.06
N SER A 84 -4.14 -5.80 13.38
CA SER A 84 -5.28 -6.11 12.51
C SER A 84 -6.38 -5.08 12.73
N GLY A 85 -6.47 -4.09 11.85
CA GLY A 85 -7.63 -3.21 11.80
C GLY A 85 -7.33 -1.94 11.00
N PRO A 86 -8.04 -1.66 9.90
CA PRO A 86 -8.11 -0.29 9.44
C PRO A 86 -8.83 0.49 10.55
N PRO A 87 -8.29 1.64 11.03
CA PRO A 87 -9.12 2.57 11.79
C PRO A 87 -10.32 2.92 10.91
N GLU A 88 -11.50 3.07 11.51
CA GLU A 88 -12.70 3.56 10.82
C GLU A 88 -12.41 4.98 10.32
N LEU A 89 -11.86 5.09 9.12
CA LEU A 89 -11.61 6.34 8.44
C LEU A 89 -12.75 6.55 7.43
N PRO A 90 -13.46 7.69 7.48
CA PRO A 90 -14.48 8.00 6.49
C PRO A 90 -13.84 8.03 5.09
N GLY A 91 -14.34 7.19 4.18
CA GLY A 91 -13.85 7.10 2.80
C GLY A 91 -13.02 5.85 2.47
N TRP A 92 -12.86 4.89 3.38
CA TRP A 92 -12.19 3.62 3.07
C TRP A 92 -13.10 2.69 2.25
N GLY A 93 -12.88 2.64 0.93
CA GLY A 93 -13.61 1.77 0.01
C GLY A 93 -13.09 1.89 -1.43
N PHE A 94 -13.35 0.89 -2.28
CA PHE A 94 -13.08 0.99 -3.72
C PHE A 94 -14.06 1.98 -4.35
N SER A 95 -13.68 3.26 -4.47
CA SER A 95 -14.46 4.23 -5.25
C SER A 95 -14.04 4.16 -6.72
N GLY A 96 -14.86 3.54 -7.57
CA GLY A 96 -14.71 3.65 -9.01
C GLY A 96 -15.04 5.07 -9.47
N SER A 97 -14.07 5.98 -9.46
CA SER A 97 -14.25 7.28 -10.10
C SER A 97 -14.25 7.06 -11.61
N HIS A 98 -15.41 7.27 -12.23
CA HIS A 98 -15.55 7.22 -13.68
C HIS A 98 -14.73 8.37 -14.25
N GLY A 99 -13.55 8.06 -14.77
CA GLY A 99 -12.73 8.98 -15.55
C GLY A 99 -13.39 9.29 -16.88
N THR A 100 -14.53 9.96 -16.87
CA THR A 100 -15.00 10.74 -18.02
C THR A 100 -14.26 12.07 -17.97
N THR A 101 -13.01 12.09 -18.46
CA THR A 101 -12.38 13.35 -18.83
C THR A 101 -13.06 13.83 -20.12
N LEU A 102 -14.18 14.53 -19.96
CA LEU A 102 -14.68 15.48 -20.95
C LEU A 102 -14.12 16.86 -20.58
N ASN A 103 -13.00 17.20 -21.21
CA ASN A 103 -12.72 18.50 -21.84
C ASN A 103 -11.39 18.39 -22.59
#